data_AF-A0A0B5F6A6-F1
#
_entry.id   AF-A0A0B5F6A6-F1
#
_cell.length_a   1.000
_cell.length_b   1.000
_cell.length_c   1.000
_cell.angle_alpha   90.00
_cell.angle_beta   90.00
_cell.angle_gamma   90.00
#
_symmetry.space_group_name_H-M   'P 1'
#
loop_
_entity.id
_entity.type
_entity.pdbx_description
1 polymer ?
#
loop_
_entity_poly.entity_id
_entity_poly.type
_entity_poly.pdbx_seq_one_letter_code
_entity_poly.pdbx_strand_id
1 'polypeptide(L)'
;MTETLNKAQPYAIGAFRIVVGLLFACHGAASLFGVLGGAVGGGTIDAGTWPGWYAAVIQLVGGSLVLLGLGTRAAAFVASGSMAYAYFKVHQPEDLWPMLNGGESAAMFCWALLLLVFTGSGAFGLDRLLVPYGRNRGTAESHPEGEEATRRDTVTA
;
A
#
# COMPACT_ATOMS: atom_id res chain seq x y z
N MET A 1 -25.59 -5.32 0.67
CA MET A 1 -24.35 -5.51 1.46
C MET A 1 -23.11 -5.49 0.57
N THR A 2 -23.02 -6.34 -0.46
CA THR A 2 -21.86 -6.42 -1.37
C THR A 2 -21.55 -5.11 -2.11
N GLU A 3 -22.56 -4.39 -2.59
CA GLU A 3 -22.35 -3.13 -3.32
C GLU A 3 -21.71 -2.03 -2.46
N THR A 4 -22.15 -1.89 -1.21
CA THR A 4 -21.58 -0.93 -0.25
C THR A 4 -20.13 -1.27 0.08
N LEU A 5 -19.82 -2.57 0.28
CA LEU A 5 -18.45 -3.04 0.55
C LEU A 5 -17.52 -2.77 -0.64
N ASN A 6 -17.99 -3.00 -1.86
CA ASN A 6 -17.22 -2.72 -3.08
C ASN A 6 -16.92 -1.23 -3.22
N LYS A 7 -17.88 -0.35 -2.89
CA LYS A 7 -17.65 1.11 -2.87
C LYS A 7 -16.65 1.53 -1.79
N ALA A 8 -16.63 0.83 -0.65
CA ALA A 8 -15.71 1.11 0.46
C ALA A 8 -14.30 0.52 0.28
N GLN A 9 -14.12 -0.43 -0.64
CA GLN A 9 -12.86 -1.16 -0.87
C GLN A 9 -11.61 -0.25 -0.99
N PRO A 10 -11.62 0.88 -1.71
CA PRO A 10 -10.44 1.75 -1.82
C PRO A 10 -10.01 2.37 -0.49
N TYR A 11 -10.97 2.62 0.41
CA TYR A 11 -10.70 3.14 1.76
C TYR A 11 -10.18 2.04 2.68
N ALA A 12 -10.76 0.84 2.61
CA ALA A 12 -10.28 -0.32 3.36
C ALA A 12 -8.84 -0.69 2.98
N ILE A 13 -8.50 -0.70 1.68
CA ILE A 13 -7.13 -0.91 1.20
C ILE A 13 -6.20 0.20 1.71
N GLY A 14 -6.66 1.45 1.69
CA GLY A 14 -5.88 2.58 2.20
C GLY A 14 -5.60 2.46 3.71
N ALA A 15 -6.58 2.08 4.51
CA ALA A 15 -6.42 1.84 5.95
C ALA A 15 -5.49 0.65 6.22
N PHE A 16 -5.66 -0.46 5.50
CA PHE A 16 -4.77 -1.61 5.56
C PHE A 16 -3.32 -1.22 5.26
N ARG A 17 -3.09 -0.46 4.18
CA ARG A 17 -1.77 0.07 3.82
C ARG A 17 -1.15 0.87 4.96
N ILE A 18 -1.91 1.79 5.57
CA ILE A 18 -1.42 2.64 6.67
C ILE A 18 -1.00 1.78 7.86
N VAL A 19 -1.84 0.83 8.28
CA VAL A 19 -1.56 -0.04 9.42
C VAL A 19 -0.35 -0.94 9.15
N VAL A 20 -0.30 -1.61 8.00
CA VAL A 20 0.82 -2.50 7.63
C VAL A 20 2.12 -1.70 7.54
N GLY A 21 2.10 -0.55 6.86
CA GLY A 21 3.27 0.33 6.77
C GLY A 21 3.75 0.84 8.12
N LEU A 22 2.81 1.21 9.02
CA LEU A 22 3.12 1.67 10.38
C LEU A 22 3.83 0.58 11.17
N LEU A 23 3.24 -0.60 11.24
CA LEU A 23 3.79 -1.72 12.02
C LEU A 23 5.16 -2.13 11.49
N PHE A 24 5.32 -2.19 10.17
CA PHE A 24 6.60 -2.48 9.54
C PHE A 24 7.66 -1.42 9.88
N ALA A 25 7.30 -0.14 9.82
CA ALA A 25 8.19 0.96 10.22
C ALA A 25 8.57 0.89 11.70
N CYS A 26 7.62 0.54 12.58
CA CYS A 26 7.85 0.36 14.00
C CYS A 26 8.87 -0.75 14.29
N HIS A 27 8.83 -1.89 13.58
CA HIS A 27 9.84 -2.93 13.73
C HIS A 27 11.25 -2.45 13.35
N GLY A 28 11.35 -1.68 12.27
CA GLY A 28 12.60 -1.04 11.86
C GLY A 28 13.10 -0.04 12.91
N ALA A 29 12.21 0.82 13.41
CA ALA A 29 12.53 1.79 14.46
C ALA A 29 12.99 1.12 15.76
N ALA A 30 12.30 0.06 16.18
CA ALA A 30 12.66 -0.71 17.36
C ALA A 30 14.05 -1.33 17.21
N SER A 31 14.35 -1.91 16.05
CA SER A 31 15.64 -2.54 15.78
C SER A 31 16.79 -1.54 15.64
N LEU A 32 16.55 -0.36 15.06
CA LEU A 32 17.61 0.64 14.81
C LEU A 32 17.85 1.60 15.98
N PHE A 33 16.80 1.91 16.75
CA PHE A 33 16.86 2.96 17.78
C PHE A 33 16.55 2.46 19.19
N GLY A 34 16.20 1.17 19.37
CA GLY A 34 15.92 0.60 20.69
C GLY A 34 14.60 1.09 21.30
N VAL A 35 13.75 1.74 20.51
CA VAL A 35 12.43 2.23 20.93
C VAL A 35 11.39 1.12 20.88
N LEU A 36 10.19 1.34 21.44
CA LEU A 36 9.06 0.41 21.34
C LEU A 36 9.37 -1.03 21.84
N GLY A 37 10.33 -1.19 22.75
CA GLY A 37 10.78 -2.49 23.26
C GLY A 37 12.09 -3.01 22.66
N GLY A 38 12.62 -2.36 21.61
CA GLY A 38 13.90 -2.69 20.99
C GLY A 38 13.85 -3.89 20.03
N ALA A 39 15.02 -4.31 19.56
CA ALA A 39 15.18 -5.55 18.80
C ALA A 39 14.76 -6.78 19.62
N VAL A 40 14.69 -7.96 18.99
CA VAL A 40 14.46 -9.22 19.73
C VAL A 40 15.55 -9.38 20.79
N GLY A 41 15.16 -9.46 22.07
CA GLY A 41 16.09 -9.47 23.21
C GLY A 41 16.40 -8.09 23.82
N GLY A 42 15.82 -7.02 23.27
CA GLY A 42 16.02 -5.63 23.68
C GLY A 42 17.18 -4.94 22.94
N GLY A 43 17.29 -3.63 23.10
CA GLY A 43 18.38 -2.83 22.54
C GLY A 43 18.29 -2.60 21.02
N THR A 44 19.44 -2.35 20.40
CA THR A 44 19.60 -2.05 18.97
C THR A 44 20.41 -3.11 18.26
N ILE A 45 20.22 -3.22 16.94
CA ILE A 45 21.10 -4.00 16.07
C ILE A 45 22.26 -3.11 15.60
N ASP A 46 23.50 -3.56 15.80
CA ASP A 46 24.69 -2.84 15.38
C ASP A 46 24.71 -2.59 13.86
N ALA A 47 25.20 -1.40 13.49
CA ALA A 47 25.24 -0.96 12.10
C ALA A 47 26.04 -1.90 11.20
N GLY A 48 25.46 -2.26 10.05
CA GLY A 48 26.08 -3.15 9.06
C GLY A 48 25.93 -4.65 9.35
N THR A 49 25.30 -5.04 10.47
CA THR A 49 25.09 -6.46 10.81
C THR A 49 24.19 -7.15 9.78
N TRP A 50 24.71 -8.21 9.14
CA TRP A 50 23.94 -9.02 8.20
C TRP A 50 23.19 -10.15 8.92
N PRO A 51 21.91 -10.44 8.58
CA PRO A 51 21.02 -9.64 7.72
C PRO A 51 20.26 -8.54 8.48
N GLY A 52 20.32 -8.56 9.82
CA GLY A 52 19.39 -7.85 10.70
C GLY A 52 19.34 -6.33 10.51
N TRP A 53 20.50 -5.66 10.38
CA TRP A 53 20.54 -4.21 10.26
C TRP A 53 19.93 -3.73 8.94
N TYR A 54 20.24 -4.40 7.83
CA TYR A 54 19.66 -4.08 6.52
C TYR A 54 18.16 -4.32 6.49
N ALA A 55 17.69 -5.43 7.10
CA ALA A 55 16.27 -5.69 7.26
C ALA A 55 15.59 -4.57 8.07
N ALA A 56 16.21 -4.08 9.13
CA ALA A 56 15.68 -2.99 9.96
C ALA A 56 15.59 -1.66 9.19
N VAL A 57 16.59 -1.33 8.36
CA VAL A 57 16.56 -0.16 7.48
C VAL A 57 15.43 -0.27 6.44
N ILE A 58 15.29 -1.44 5.79
CA ILE A 58 14.20 -1.68 4.84
C ILE A 58 12.84 -1.58 5.53
N GLN A 59 12.72 -2.09 6.76
CA GLN A 59 11.51 -2.00 7.57
C GLN A 59 11.13 -0.55 7.85
N LEU A 60 12.08 0.25 8.33
CA LEU A 60 11.83 1.66 8.65
C LEU A 60 11.49 2.47 7.40
N VAL A 61 12.35 2.43 6.38
CA VAL A 61 12.23 3.26 5.18
C VAL A 61 11.07 2.76 4.31
N GLY A 62 11.04 1.47 4.00
CA GLY A 62 9.99 0.85 3.19
C GLY A 62 8.62 0.94 3.87
N GLY A 63 8.55 0.69 5.18
CA GLY A 63 7.33 0.85 5.98
C GLY A 63 6.83 2.29 5.96
N SER A 64 7.72 3.28 6.12
CA SER A 64 7.36 4.70 6.07
C SER A 64 6.85 5.14 4.69
N LEU A 65 7.52 4.71 3.62
CA LEU A 65 7.07 4.98 2.24
C LEU A 65 5.70 4.34 1.96
N VAL A 66 5.51 3.08 2.37
CA VAL A 66 4.23 2.38 2.27
C VAL A 66 3.16 3.09 3.10
N LEU A 67 3.45 3.53 4.33
CA LEU A 67 2.54 4.25 5.23
C LEU A 67 2.13 5.63 4.69
N LEU A 68 3.05 6.35 4.05
CA LEU A 68 2.74 7.64 3.42
C LEU A 68 2.07 7.45 2.06
N GLY A 69 2.18 6.25 1.48
CA GLY A 69 1.67 5.96 0.15
C GLY A 69 2.49 6.66 -0.93
N LEU A 70 3.82 6.69 -0.75
CA LEU A 70 4.80 7.26 -1.67
C LEU A 70 5.53 6.13 -2.39
N GLY A 71 5.37 6.03 -3.71
CA GLY A 71 5.95 4.94 -4.49
C GLY A 71 5.51 3.56 -4.00
N THR A 72 4.26 3.44 -3.52
CA THR A 72 3.75 2.30 -2.71
C THR A 72 4.14 0.94 -3.30
N ARG A 73 3.99 0.77 -4.62
CA ARG A 73 4.26 -0.51 -5.30
C ARG A 73 5.73 -0.92 -5.23
N ALA A 74 6.64 0.03 -5.48
CA ALA A 74 8.07 -0.24 -5.45
C ALA A 74 8.56 -0.51 -4.02
N ALA A 75 8.15 0.34 -3.07
CA ALA A 75 8.49 0.16 -1.66
C ALA A 75 7.96 -1.17 -1.11
N ALA A 76 6.71 -1.52 -1.42
CA ALA A 76 6.09 -2.77 -0.99
C ALA A 76 6.75 -4.01 -1.63
N PHE A 77 7.20 -3.94 -2.89
CA PHE A 77 7.91 -5.04 -3.54
C PHE A 77 9.25 -5.34 -2.86
N VAL A 78 10.06 -4.29 -2.60
CA VAL A 78 11.34 -4.45 -1.89
C VAL A 78 11.13 -4.96 -0.46
N ALA A 79 10.17 -4.37 0.25
CA ALA A 79 9.84 -4.77 1.62
C ALA A 79 9.33 -6.22 1.68
N SER A 80 8.46 -6.63 0.75
CA SER A 80 7.99 -8.01 0.61
C SER A 80 9.16 -8.98 0.36
N GLY A 81 10.05 -8.63 -0.58
CA GLY A 81 11.24 -9.45 -0.87
C GLY A 81 12.17 -9.62 0.33
N SER A 82 12.35 -8.57 1.15
CA SER A 82 13.15 -8.67 2.38
C SER A 82 12.55 -9.65 3.40
N MET A 83 11.22 -9.70 3.49
CA MET A 83 10.53 -10.62 4.39
C MET A 83 10.47 -12.04 3.83
N ALA A 84 10.40 -12.20 2.50
CA ALA A 84 10.59 -13.50 1.86
C ALA A 84 11.99 -14.06 2.16
N TYR A 85 13.04 -13.23 2.05
CA TYR A 85 14.39 -13.61 2.44
C TYR A 85 14.44 -14.00 3.92
N ALA A 86 13.86 -13.19 4.82
CA ALA A 86 13.81 -13.50 6.25
C ALA A 86 13.15 -14.87 6.49
N TYR A 87 12.01 -15.15 5.86
CA TYR A 87 11.35 -16.44 6.02
C TYR A 87 12.23 -17.59 5.52
N PHE A 88 12.65 -17.57 4.26
CA PHE A 88 13.34 -18.73 3.66
C PHE A 88 14.79 -18.92 4.13
N LYS A 89 15.48 -17.85 4.56
CA LYS A 89 16.90 -17.92 4.94
C LYS A 89 17.16 -17.81 6.43
N VAL A 90 16.24 -17.24 7.21
CA VAL A 90 16.41 -17.10 8.66
C VAL A 90 15.49 -18.06 9.41
N HIS A 91 14.20 -18.13 9.06
CA HIS A 91 13.23 -18.92 9.84
C HIS A 91 13.06 -20.35 9.36
N GLN A 92 12.92 -20.59 8.06
CA GLN A 92 12.67 -21.92 7.50
C GLN A 92 13.76 -22.97 7.86
N PRO A 93 15.06 -22.62 8.00
CA PRO A 93 16.06 -23.57 8.48
C PRO A 93 15.78 -24.14 9.88
N GLU A 94 15.06 -23.43 10.75
CA GLU A 94 14.73 -23.87 12.10
C GLU A 94 13.55 -24.87 12.10
N ASP A 95 12.50 -24.60 11.32
CA ASP A 95 11.38 -25.51 11.07
C ASP A 95 10.67 -25.11 9.77
N LEU A 96 9.94 -26.03 9.14
CA LEU A 96 9.15 -25.71 7.95
C LEU A 96 7.96 -24.80 8.26
N TRP A 97 7.31 -25.00 9.41
CA TRP A 97 6.05 -24.32 9.73
C TRP A 97 6.29 -22.98 10.46
N PRO A 98 5.67 -21.86 10.02
CA PRO A 98 5.87 -20.54 10.62
C PRO A 98 5.60 -20.48 12.14
N MET A 99 4.62 -21.27 12.58
CA MET A 99 4.21 -21.39 13.99
C MET A 99 5.30 -22.00 14.87
N LEU A 100 6.21 -22.80 14.29
CA LEU A 100 7.26 -23.53 15.00
C LEU A 100 8.63 -22.83 14.92
N ASN A 101 8.84 -21.98 13.90
CA ASN A 101 10.12 -21.31 13.66
C ASN A 101 10.14 -19.79 13.98
N GLY A 102 9.04 -19.25 14.50
CA GLY A 102 8.90 -17.81 14.79
C GLY A 102 8.82 -16.90 13.56
N GLY A 103 8.67 -17.48 12.37
CA GLY A 103 8.64 -16.79 11.07
C GLY A 103 7.24 -16.36 10.61
N GLU A 104 6.22 -16.50 11.46
CA GLU A 104 4.84 -16.11 11.15
C GLU A 104 4.75 -14.64 10.73
N SER A 105 5.41 -13.74 11.45
CA SER A 105 5.44 -12.31 11.12
C SER A 105 6.11 -12.05 9.78
N ALA A 106 7.24 -12.71 9.48
CA ALA A 106 7.93 -12.61 8.20
C ALA A 106 7.01 -13.05 7.04
N ALA A 107 6.34 -14.19 7.18
CA ALA A 107 5.39 -14.67 6.17
C ALA A 107 4.21 -13.70 5.97
N MET A 108 3.61 -13.23 7.06
CA MET A 108 2.47 -12.31 7.02
C MET A 108 2.82 -10.96 6.41
N PHE A 109 3.93 -10.34 6.80
CA PHE A 109 4.38 -9.09 6.19
C PHE A 109 4.76 -9.29 4.72
N CYS A 110 5.42 -10.40 4.36
CA CYS A 110 5.75 -10.73 2.98
C CYS A 110 4.50 -10.69 2.08
N TRP A 111 3.44 -11.40 2.46
CA TRP A 111 2.21 -11.48 1.67
C TRP A 111 1.36 -10.21 1.74
N ALA A 112 1.28 -9.56 2.91
CA ALA A 112 0.56 -8.30 3.06
C ALA A 112 1.15 -7.19 2.17
N LEU A 113 2.47 -7.06 2.16
CA LEU A 113 3.18 -6.09 1.32
C LEU A 113 3.10 -6.48 -0.17
N LEU A 114 3.19 -7.78 -0.49
CA LEU A 114 3.02 -8.25 -1.87
C LEU A 114 1.63 -7.87 -2.42
N LEU A 115 0.57 -7.97 -1.62
CA LEU A 115 -0.77 -7.55 -2.01
C LEU A 115 -0.83 -6.05 -2.36
N LEU A 116 -0.06 -5.21 -1.68
CA LEU A 116 0.04 -3.77 -1.95
C LEU A 116 0.76 -3.44 -3.26
N VAL A 117 1.61 -4.36 -3.78
CA VAL A 117 2.18 -4.23 -5.13
C VAL A 117 1.07 -4.23 -6.18
N PHE A 118 0.07 -5.10 -6.03
CA PHE A 118 -1.04 -5.24 -6.98
C PHE A 118 -2.14 -4.20 -6.76
N THR A 119 -2.50 -3.96 -5.50
CA THR A 119 -3.61 -3.05 -5.15
C THR A 119 -3.23 -1.57 -5.13
N GLY A 120 -1.94 -1.25 -4.97
CA GLY A 120 -1.44 0.12 -4.94
C GLY A 120 -1.80 0.91 -3.68
N SER A 121 -1.85 2.24 -3.79
CA SER A 121 -1.93 3.15 -2.64
C SER A 121 -3.33 3.31 -2.01
N GLY A 122 -4.39 2.83 -2.67
CA GLY A 122 -5.79 3.02 -2.25
C GLY A 122 -6.25 4.50 -2.31
N ALA A 123 -7.32 4.83 -1.58
CA ALA A 123 -7.91 6.18 -1.54
C ALA A 123 -7.03 7.24 -0.85
N PHE A 124 -6.14 6.83 0.05
CA PHE A 124 -5.30 7.72 0.88
C PHE A 124 -3.85 7.86 0.38
N GLY A 125 -3.55 7.54 -0.88
CA GLY A 125 -2.18 7.62 -1.40
C GLY A 125 -1.74 9.04 -1.73
N LEU A 126 -0.64 9.51 -1.14
CA LEU A 126 -0.05 10.81 -1.48
C LEU A 126 0.47 10.86 -2.93
N ASP A 127 0.79 9.71 -3.55
CA ASP A 127 1.13 9.61 -4.97
C ASP A 127 0.07 10.28 -5.88
N ARG A 128 -1.21 10.35 -5.46
CA ARG A 128 -2.28 11.02 -6.22
C ARG A 128 -2.19 12.54 -6.23
N LEU A 129 -1.54 13.15 -5.22
CA LEU A 129 -1.34 14.60 -5.17
C LEU A 129 -0.21 15.05 -6.11
N LEU A 130 0.64 14.11 -6.54
CA LEU A 130 1.77 14.38 -7.44
C LEU A 130 1.43 14.18 -8.92
N VAL A 131 0.24 13.66 -9.25
CA VAL A 131 -0.27 13.65 -10.63
C VAL A 131 -0.97 14.99 -10.87
N PRO A 132 -0.40 15.90 -11.71
CA PRO A 132 -1.08 17.13 -12.07
C PRO A 132 -2.42 16.76 -12.71
N TYR A 133 -3.49 17.40 -12.25
CA TYR A 133 -4.81 17.32 -12.88
C TYR A 133 -4.73 17.93 -14.30
N GLY A 134 -4.23 17.15 -15.24
CA GLY A 134 -4.18 17.47 -16.66
C GLY A 134 -5.56 17.28 -17.28
N ARG A 135 -6.37 18.33 -17.16
CA ARG A 135 -7.42 18.76 -18.12
C ARG A 135 -8.20 17.64 -18.83
N ASN A 136 -9.39 17.33 -18.32
CA ASN A 136 -10.52 17.03 -19.21
C ASN A 136 -11.79 17.76 -18.77
N ARG A 137 -11.78 19.08 -19.00
CA ARG A 137 -12.98 19.91 -19.07
C ARG A 137 -13.23 20.14 -20.56
N GLY A 138 -14.11 19.33 -21.13
CA GLY A 138 -14.43 19.27 -22.55
C GLY A 138 -15.10 17.91 -22.75
N THR A 139 -16.38 17.77 -22.44
CA THR A 139 -17.50 18.39 -23.17
C THR A 139 -18.65 18.71 -22.22
N ALA A 140 -18.83 20.00 -21.91
CA ALA A 140 -20.13 20.54 -21.55
C ALA A 140 -20.32 21.77 -22.44
N GLU A 141 -21.52 21.93 -22.99
CA GLU A 141 -21.92 22.83 -24.09
C GLU A 141 -21.67 22.19 -25.47
N SER A 142 -22.68 21.73 -26.22
CA SER A 142 -23.85 22.52 -26.63
C SER A 142 -25.13 21.69 -26.85
N HIS A 143 -26.15 21.91 -26.02
CA HIS A 143 -27.54 22.10 -26.45
C HIS A 143 -28.33 22.61 -25.23
N PRO A 144 -29.12 23.71 -25.34
CA PRO A 144 -30.37 23.62 -26.09
C PRO A 144 -30.81 24.88 -26.88
N GLU A 145 -31.73 24.60 -27.82
CA GLU A 145 -32.90 25.40 -28.22
C GLU A 145 -32.74 26.63 -29.12
N GLY A 146 -33.29 26.49 -30.33
CA GLY A 146 -33.77 27.58 -31.15
C GLY A 146 -34.16 27.11 -32.55
N GLU A 147 -35.35 26.53 -32.72
CA GLU A 147 -36.21 26.83 -33.89
C GLU A 147 -37.65 26.31 -33.70
N GLU A 148 -38.42 27.02 -32.87
CA GLU A 148 -39.88 27.04 -32.98
C GLU A 148 -40.26 28.07 -34.06
N ALA A 149 -40.10 27.70 -35.34
CA ALA A 149 -40.69 28.43 -36.47
C ALA A 149 -40.58 27.59 -37.74
N THR A 150 -41.56 26.72 -38.02
CA THR A 150 -42.09 26.45 -39.38
C THR A 150 -43.28 25.50 -39.30
N ARG A 151 -44.49 26.10 -39.43
CA ARG A 151 -45.52 25.67 -40.38
C ARG A 151 -46.11 24.27 -40.11
N ARG A 152 -47.19 24.16 -39.32
CA ARG A 152 -48.57 24.20 -39.84
C ARG A 152 -48.59 24.10 -41.37
N ASP A 153 -48.75 22.90 -41.91
CA ASP A 153 -49.43 22.60 -43.19
C ASP A 153 -49.30 21.11 -43.52
N THR A 154 -50.03 20.22 -42.86
CA THR A 154 -50.49 18.94 -43.47
C THR A 154 -51.54 18.23 -42.60
N VAL A 155 -52.75 18.79 -42.58
CA VAL A 155 -53.99 18.00 -42.39
C VAL A 155 -55.02 18.59 -43.34
N THR A 156 -55.10 18.07 -44.57
CA THR A 156 -56.35 17.80 -45.31
C THR A 156 -56.05 17.29 -46.72
N ALA A 157 -56.82 16.26 -47.12
CA ALA A 157 -56.98 15.61 -48.42
C ALA A 157 -56.26 14.25 -48.57
#